data_AF-A0AAP0MPB1-F1
#
_entry.id   AF-A0AAP0MPB1-F1
#
_cell.length_a   1.000
_cell.length_b   1.000
_cell.length_c   1.000
_cell.angle_alpha   90.00
_cell.angle_beta   90.00
_cell.angle_gamma   90.00
#
_symmetry.space_group_name_H-M   'P 1'
#
loop_
_entity.id
_entity.type
_entity.pdbx_description
1 polymer ?
#
loop_
_entity_poly.entity_id
_entity_poly.type
_entity_poly.pdbx_seq_one_letter_code
_entity_poly.pdbx_strand_id
1 'polypeptide(L)'
;MLQLLFFQEVFRRAILHAGPPENFALQTVQEVIKPQKQTKLAQDENQLLENMLRTLLQELVSSAVQSGEPIMHYGQSIDDGETSQAQIPRLLDIVLYLCEKEHVEGGMIFQLLEDLTEMSTMKNCKDIFGYIESKQDILGKLELFARGKLVMLRTCNQLLRRLSKANDVVFCGRILMFLAHFFPLSERSAVNIKGVFNTSNETKYEKDPPDGIPVDFNFYKTFWSLQEYFCNPALTLAPTKWQKFTSSLMVVLNTFDAQPLSDEVGDANVLEEEAATFNIKYLTSSKLMGLELKDPSFRRHVLVQCLILFDYLKAPGKNDKDLPSESMKEEMKSCEERVKKLLETTPPKGKDFLHSIEHILEREKNWVWWKRDGCPPFEKQSMEKKAVQDGPKKRRPRWRLGNKELSQLWKWADQNPNALTDPQRVRTPAITEYWKPLADDMDPSAGIEAEYHHKNSRVSFGY
;
A
#
# COMPACT_ATOMS: atom_id res chain seq x y z
N MET A 1 30.64 37.43 -3.00
CA MET A 1 29.58 38.45 -2.84
C MET A 1 29.10 38.97 -4.19
N LEU A 2 29.95 39.61 -5.02
CA LEU A 2 29.57 40.08 -6.37
C LEU A 2 29.00 38.99 -7.30
N GLN A 3 29.59 37.80 -7.29
CA GLN A 3 29.13 36.66 -8.09
C GLN A 3 27.78 36.09 -7.63
N LEU A 4 27.47 36.19 -6.32
CA LEU A 4 26.21 35.74 -5.73
C LEU A 4 25.07 36.71 -6.08
N LEU A 5 25.33 38.02 -6.02
CA LEU A 5 24.39 39.07 -6.42
C LEU A 5 24.05 39.00 -7.91
N PHE A 6 25.07 38.79 -8.76
CA PHE A 6 24.87 38.60 -10.20
C PHE A 6 23.96 37.39 -10.48
N PHE A 7 24.19 36.28 -9.77
CA PHE A 7 23.37 35.08 -9.90
C PHE A 7 21.90 35.33 -9.54
N GLN A 8 21.68 35.91 -8.36
CA GLN A 8 20.32 36.17 -7.86
C GLN A 8 19.56 37.05 -8.85
N GLU A 9 20.24 38.03 -9.46
CA GLU A 9 19.65 38.88 -10.48
C GLU A 9 19.30 38.13 -11.78
N VAL A 10 20.10 37.15 -12.19
CA VAL A 10 19.80 36.29 -13.34
C VAL A 10 18.54 35.46 -13.07
N PHE A 11 18.44 34.81 -11.90
CA PHE A 11 17.26 34.02 -11.55
C PHE A 11 16.02 34.86 -11.26
N ARG A 12 16.16 36.04 -10.64
CA ARG A 12 15.04 36.99 -10.48
C ARG A 12 14.48 37.42 -11.83
N ARG A 13 15.33 37.71 -12.81
CA ARG A 13 14.90 37.99 -14.19
C ARG A 13 14.22 36.79 -14.84
N ALA A 14 14.74 35.58 -14.63
CA ALA A 14 14.14 34.35 -15.16
C ALA A 14 12.75 34.06 -14.56
N ILE A 15 12.55 34.34 -13.27
CA ILE A 15 11.23 34.22 -12.61
C ILE A 15 10.19 35.11 -13.29
N LEU A 16 10.58 36.34 -13.68
CA LEU A 16 9.70 37.30 -14.33
C LEU A 16 9.49 37.03 -15.83
N HIS A 17 10.22 36.09 -16.42
CA HIS A 17 10.11 35.79 -17.84
C HIS A 17 8.77 35.08 -18.14
N ALA A 18 8.00 35.60 -19.09
CA ALA A 18 6.75 35.00 -19.55
C ALA A 18 6.98 33.70 -20.36
N GLY A 19 6.01 32.79 -20.36
CA GLY A 19 6.07 31.52 -21.09
C GLY A 19 6.51 30.31 -20.24
N PRO A 20 6.61 29.10 -20.82
CA PRO A 20 6.99 27.90 -20.08
C PRO A 20 8.49 27.90 -19.70
N PRO A 21 8.88 27.31 -18.55
CA PRO A 21 10.29 27.22 -18.14
C PRO A 21 11.20 26.56 -19.18
N GLU A 22 10.64 25.71 -20.05
CA GLU A 22 11.39 24.98 -21.07
C GLU A 22 12.19 25.88 -22.01
N ASN A 23 11.69 27.09 -22.26
CA ASN A 23 12.27 28.01 -23.23
C ASN A 23 13.56 28.69 -22.72
N PHE A 24 13.69 28.90 -21.40
CA PHE A 24 14.74 29.76 -20.85
C PHE A 24 15.51 29.15 -19.68
N ALA A 25 14.97 28.16 -18.96
CA ALA A 25 15.57 27.66 -17.73
C ALA A 25 17.02 27.16 -17.91
N LEU A 26 17.30 26.44 -19.00
CA LEU A 26 18.65 25.95 -19.30
C LEU A 26 19.63 27.10 -19.59
N GLN A 27 19.17 28.13 -20.32
CA GLN A 27 19.97 29.31 -20.62
C GLN A 27 20.30 30.08 -19.34
N THR A 28 19.33 30.21 -18.43
CA THR A 28 19.53 30.82 -17.10
C THR A 28 20.66 30.14 -16.33
N VAL A 29 20.71 28.80 -16.32
CA VAL A 29 21.81 28.06 -15.67
C VAL A 29 23.15 28.27 -16.39
N GLN A 30 23.15 28.24 -17.73
CA GLN A 30 24.35 28.44 -18.56
C GLN A 30 24.94 29.85 -18.45
N GLU A 31 24.11 30.86 -18.17
CA GLU A 31 24.58 32.23 -17.93
C GLU A 31 25.36 32.36 -16.63
N VAL A 32 25.00 31.56 -15.64
CA VAL A 32 25.60 31.57 -14.31
C VAL A 32 26.88 30.74 -14.28
N ILE A 33 26.83 29.55 -14.84
CA ILE A 33 27.89 28.54 -14.71
C ILE A 33 28.65 28.51 -16.04
N LYS A 34 29.60 29.44 -16.20
CA LYS A 34 30.49 29.49 -17.37
C LYS A 34 31.93 29.14 -17.02
N PRO A 35 32.65 28.39 -17.88
CA PRO A 35 32.22 27.81 -19.16
C PRO A 35 31.69 26.37 -19.02
N GLN A 36 30.39 26.15 -19.25
CA GLN A 36 29.84 24.79 -19.34
C GLN A 36 30.23 24.11 -20.66
N LYS A 37 30.90 22.95 -20.57
CA LYS A 37 31.14 22.04 -21.70
C LYS A 37 30.20 20.81 -21.70
N GLN A 38 29.47 20.58 -20.61
CA GLN A 38 28.63 19.40 -20.39
C GLN A 38 27.18 19.81 -20.16
N THR A 39 26.23 18.95 -20.58
CA THR A 39 24.79 19.14 -20.39
C THR A 39 24.32 18.87 -18.96
N LYS A 40 25.17 18.25 -18.13
CA LYS A 40 24.95 17.99 -16.70
C LYS A 40 26.03 18.72 -15.89
N LEU A 41 25.61 19.32 -14.77
CA LEU A 41 26.51 19.99 -13.83
C LEU A 41 27.43 19.02 -13.10
N ALA A 42 28.67 19.45 -12.86
CA ALA A 42 29.57 18.77 -11.93
C ALA A 42 29.06 18.88 -10.48
N GLN A 43 29.59 18.06 -9.57
CA GLN A 43 29.13 18.04 -8.17
C GLN A 43 29.28 19.42 -7.49
N ASP A 44 30.44 20.07 -7.63
CA ASP A 44 30.70 21.39 -7.03
C ASP A 44 29.79 22.48 -7.61
N GLU A 45 29.47 22.38 -8.90
CA GLU A 45 28.57 23.31 -9.60
C GLU A 45 27.12 23.12 -9.16
N ASN A 46 26.67 21.88 -8.94
CA ASN A 46 25.36 21.58 -8.35
C ASN A 46 25.26 22.15 -6.93
N GLN A 47 26.28 21.93 -6.10
CA GLN A 47 26.28 22.42 -4.72
C GLN A 47 26.25 23.96 -4.68
N LEU A 48 27.01 24.61 -5.55
CA LEU A 48 26.99 26.06 -5.70
C LEU A 48 25.59 26.54 -6.11
N LEU A 49 25.00 25.93 -7.14
CA LEU A 49 23.66 26.27 -7.62
C LEU A 49 22.60 26.08 -6.53
N GLU A 50 22.67 24.97 -5.79
CA GLU A 50 21.78 24.67 -4.67
C GLU A 50 21.83 25.79 -3.63
N ASN A 51 23.03 26.14 -3.14
CA ASN A 51 23.20 27.16 -2.11
C ASN A 51 22.66 28.53 -2.56
N MET A 52 22.86 28.86 -3.84
CA MET A 52 22.36 30.11 -4.38
C MET A 52 20.83 30.12 -4.51
N LEU A 53 20.22 29.03 -4.96
CA LEU A 53 18.76 28.90 -5.05
C LEU A 53 18.10 28.90 -3.67
N ARG A 54 18.71 28.27 -2.67
CA ARG A 54 18.25 28.30 -1.28
C ARG A 54 18.29 29.72 -0.70
N THR A 55 19.36 30.46 -0.97
CA THR A 55 19.47 31.86 -0.56
C THR A 55 18.40 32.73 -1.22
N LEU A 56 18.19 32.56 -2.55
CA LEU A 56 17.14 33.27 -3.27
C LEU A 56 15.74 32.94 -2.71
N LEU A 57 15.46 31.66 -2.47
CA LEU A 57 14.19 31.21 -1.89
C LEU A 57 13.95 31.86 -0.52
N GLN A 58 14.97 31.92 0.34
CA GLN A 58 14.88 32.56 1.64
C GLN A 58 14.58 34.07 1.54
N GLU A 59 15.18 34.78 0.59
CA GLU A 59 14.89 36.20 0.33
C GLU A 59 13.45 36.40 -0.16
N LEU A 60 12.97 35.55 -1.07
CA LEU A 60 11.60 35.61 -1.58
C LEU A 60 10.57 35.35 -0.46
N VAL A 61 10.82 34.35 0.38
CA VAL A 61 9.98 34.05 1.55
C VAL A 61 9.99 35.23 2.53
N SER A 62 11.16 35.79 2.81
CA SER A 62 11.28 36.95 3.72
C SER A 62 10.53 38.17 3.18
N SER A 63 10.62 38.43 1.88
CA SER A 63 9.89 39.51 1.21
C SER A 63 8.37 39.31 1.28
N ALA A 64 7.88 38.10 1.01
CA ALA A 64 6.45 37.79 1.08
C ALA A 64 5.90 37.94 2.51
N VAL A 65 6.67 37.50 3.52
CA VAL A 65 6.30 37.66 4.93
C VAL A 65 6.25 39.15 5.33
N GLN A 66 7.18 39.97 4.84
CA GLN A 66 7.19 41.41 5.10
C GLN A 66 6.05 42.16 4.40
N SER A 67 5.68 41.76 3.18
CA SER A 67 4.55 42.35 2.45
C SER A 67 3.18 41.85 2.95
N GLY A 68 3.15 40.77 3.75
CA GLY A 68 1.91 40.12 4.19
C GLY A 68 1.21 39.34 3.08
N GLU A 69 1.88 39.11 1.95
CA GLU A 69 1.35 38.36 0.82
C GLU A 69 1.42 36.85 1.07
N PRO A 70 0.54 36.05 0.44
CA PRO A 70 0.64 34.59 0.49
C PRO A 70 1.97 34.11 -0.09
N ILE A 71 2.67 33.23 0.64
CA ILE A 71 3.94 32.64 0.17
C ILE A 71 3.71 31.78 -1.09
N MET A 72 2.55 31.13 -1.19
CA MET A 72 2.23 30.21 -2.26
C MET A 72 0.88 30.56 -2.89
N HIS A 73 0.91 30.89 -4.18
CA HIS A 73 -0.29 31.08 -5.01
C HIS A 73 -0.38 29.92 -6.00
N TYR A 74 -1.29 28.97 -5.75
CA TYR A 74 -1.50 27.81 -6.62
C TYR A 74 -2.74 28.03 -7.51
N GLY A 75 -2.62 27.75 -8.81
CA GLY A 75 -3.75 27.78 -9.75
C GLY A 75 -3.98 29.09 -10.51
N GLN A 76 -3.09 30.08 -10.41
CA GLN A 76 -3.15 31.30 -11.22
C GLN A 76 -2.10 31.26 -12.34
N SER A 77 -2.55 31.43 -13.59
CA SER A 77 -1.65 31.56 -14.75
C SER A 77 -0.99 32.93 -14.69
N ILE A 78 0.31 33.00 -14.99
CA ILE A 78 1.06 34.25 -15.12
C ILE A 78 0.57 35.08 -16.33
N ASP A 79 -0.20 34.47 -17.23
CA ASP A 79 -0.71 35.11 -18.46
C ASP A 79 -1.87 36.10 -18.21
N ASP A 80 -2.48 36.09 -17.02
CA ASP A 80 -3.44 37.12 -16.62
C ASP A 80 -2.64 38.32 -16.09
N GLY A 81 -2.30 39.23 -17.00
CA GLY A 81 -1.31 40.31 -16.89
C GLY A 81 -1.48 41.38 -15.80
N GLU A 82 -1.82 41.02 -14.56
CA GLU A 82 -1.89 41.96 -13.43
C GLU A 82 -1.12 41.55 -12.15
N THR A 83 -0.46 40.39 -12.06
CA THR A 83 0.14 39.99 -10.78
C THR A 83 1.58 39.50 -10.83
N SER A 84 2.49 40.35 -10.34
CA SER A 84 3.86 40.04 -9.89
C SER A 84 3.94 39.02 -8.72
N GLN A 85 2.89 38.22 -8.47
CA GLN A 85 2.62 37.63 -7.14
C GLN A 85 3.02 36.16 -6.95
N ALA A 86 3.40 35.41 -7.99
CA ALA A 86 3.72 33.98 -7.88
C ALA A 86 5.22 33.65 -8.07
N GLN A 87 6.11 34.45 -7.46
CA GLN A 87 7.58 34.31 -7.64
C GLN A 87 8.12 32.97 -7.13
N ILE A 88 7.64 32.49 -5.97
CA ILE A 88 8.07 31.23 -5.37
C ILE A 88 7.61 30.00 -6.17
N PRO A 89 6.31 29.84 -6.52
CA PRO A 89 5.87 28.77 -7.41
C PRO A 89 6.67 28.72 -8.71
N ARG A 90 6.95 29.89 -9.29
CA ARG A 90 7.67 30.00 -10.55
C ARG A 90 9.13 29.57 -10.43
N LEU A 91 9.82 29.94 -9.34
CA LEU A 91 11.16 29.44 -9.04
C LEU A 91 11.16 27.91 -8.92
N LEU A 92 10.18 27.34 -8.22
CA LEU A 92 10.05 25.89 -8.05
C LEU A 92 9.76 25.18 -9.39
N ASP A 93 8.94 25.75 -10.27
CA ASP A 93 8.67 25.20 -11.61
C ASP A 93 9.94 25.18 -12.48
N ILE A 94 10.75 26.25 -12.44
CA ILE A 94 12.03 26.32 -13.15
C ILE A 94 12.98 25.23 -12.65
N VAL A 95 13.14 25.10 -11.34
CA VAL A 95 14.04 24.09 -10.76
C VAL A 95 13.51 22.68 -11.02
N LEU A 96 12.21 22.46 -10.89
CA LEU A 96 11.58 21.17 -11.18
C LEU A 96 11.83 20.74 -12.63
N TYR A 97 11.69 21.66 -13.59
CA TYR A 97 12.00 21.38 -15.00
C TYR A 97 13.48 21.02 -15.20
N LEU A 98 14.39 21.78 -14.58
CA LEU A 98 15.83 21.52 -14.66
C LEU A 98 16.22 20.16 -14.07
N CYS A 99 15.60 19.78 -12.95
CA CYS A 99 15.74 18.46 -12.34
C CYS A 99 15.17 17.36 -13.24
N GLU A 100 13.96 17.56 -13.80
CA GLU A 100 13.29 16.60 -14.67
C GLU A 100 14.08 16.33 -15.96
N LYS A 101 14.72 17.35 -16.54
CA LYS A 101 15.58 17.19 -17.72
C LYS A 101 17.01 16.76 -17.38
N GLU A 102 17.28 16.42 -16.12
CA GLU A 102 18.59 16.00 -15.61
C GLU A 102 19.72 17.01 -15.84
N HIS A 103 19.41 18.30 -16.02
CA HIS A 103 20.42 19.36 -16.12
C HIS A 103 21.08 19.65 -14.77
N VAL A 104 20.31 19.43 -13.70
CA VAL A 104 20.67 19.69 -12.31
C VAL A 104 20.30 18.47 -11.47
N GLU A 105 20.94 18.27 -10.32
CA GLU A 105 20.63 17.14 -9.44
C GLU A 105 19.15 17.11 -9.01
N GLY A 106 18.50 15.96 -9.21
CA GLY A 106 17.08 15.77 -8.92
C GLY A 106 16.69 15.94 -7.44
N GLY A 107 17.64 15.82 -6.51
CA GLY A 107 17.40 16.06 -5.08
C GLY A 107 17.16 17.53 -4.72
N MET A 108 17.59 18.46 -5.58
CA MET A 108 17.56 19.90 -5.30
C MET A 108 16.14 20.42 -5.07
N ILE A 109 15.17 20.01 -5.90
CA ILE A 109 13.77 20.43 -5.74
C ILE A 109 13.19 19.98 -4.39
N PHE A 110 13.57 18.79 -3.91
CA PHE A 110 13.10 18.27 -2.63
C PHE A 110 13.70 19.05 -1.46
N GLN A 111 14.97 19.44 -1.54
CA GLN A 111 15.62 20.27 -0.52
C GLN A 111 14.98 21.65 -0.44
N LEU A 112 14.67 22.28 -1.59
CA LEU A 112 13.97 23.56 -1.62
C LEU A 112 12.55 23.47 -1.03
N LEU A 113 11.82 22.38 -1.31
CA LEU A 113 10.50 22.14 -0.72
C LEU A 113 10.59 21.91 0.79
N GLU A 114 11.58 21.16 1.28
CA GLU A 114 11.84 20.98 2.71
C GLU A 114 12.07 22.35 3.36
N ASP A 115 13.06 23.10 2.90
CA ASP A 115 13.40 24.44 3.40
C ASP A 115 12.17 25.38 3.38
N LEU A 116 11.40 25.39 2.29
CA LEU A 116 10.21 26.23 2.16
C LEU A 116 9.16 25.90 3.23
N THR A 117 8.93 24.61 3.51
CA THR A 117 7.99 24.21 4.56
C THR A 117 8.51 24.52 5.96
N GLU A 118 9.82 24.47 6.20
CA GLU A 118 10.44 24.81 7.49
C GLU A 118 10.34 26.31 7.79
N MET A 119 10.56 27.16 6.78
CA MET A 119 10.50 28.62 6.91
C MET A 119 9.06 29.17 6.95
N SER A 120 8.05 28.33 6.70
CA SER A 120 6.66 28.75 6.54
C SER A 120 5.77 28.43 7.75
N THR A 121 4.73 29.26 7.94
CA THR A 121 3.67 29.01 8.93
C THR A 121 2.78 27.84 8.49
N MET A 122 2.05 27.23 9.43
CA MET A 122 1.16 26.09 9.10
C MET A 122 0.02 26.45 8.13
N LYS A 123 -0.41 27.71 8.10
CA LYS A 123 -1.38 28.20 7.12
C LYS A 123 -0.78 28.11 5.71
N ASN A 124 0.42 28.65 5.52
CA ASN A 124 1.11 28.64 4.23
C ASN A 124 1.55 27.23 3.82
N CYS A 125 1.89 26.37 4.78
CA CYS A 125 2.22 24.96 4.49
C CYS A 125 1.06 24.21 3.81
N LYS A 126 -0.21 24.59 4.02
CA LYS A 126 -1.35 23.96 3.33
C LYS A 126 -1.31 24.24 1.82
N ASP A 127 -0.93 25.46 1.45
CA ASP A 127 -0.83 25.90 0.06
C ASP A 127 0.43 25.35 -0.61
N ILE A 128 1.56 25.34 0.11
CA ILE A 128 2.82 24.70 -0.32
C ILE A 128 2.57 23.20 -0.58
N PHE A 129 1.85 22.53 0.31
CA PHE A 129 1.53 21.11 0.12
C PHE A 129 0.57 20.88 -1.06
N GLY A 130 -0.35 21.81 -1.32
CA GLY A 130 -1.19 21.79 -2.53
C GLY A 130 -0.36 21.82 -3.82
N TYR A 131 0.73 22.59 -3.86
CA TYR A 131 1.68 22.54 -4.97
C TYR A 131 2.39 21.18 -5.07
N ILE A 132 2.84 20.61 -3.96
CA ILE A 132 3.48 19.28 -3.94
C ILE A 132 2.53 18.22 -4.52
N GLU A 133 1.27 18.21 -4.08
CA GLU A 133 0.23 17.32 -4.60
C GLU A 133 0.05 17.53 -6.11
N SER A 134 0.04 18.78 -6.59
CA SER A 134 -0.13 19.07 -8.03
C SER A 134 1.01 18.60 -8.93
N LYS A 135 2.22 18.47 -8.38
CA LYS A 135 3.42 18.05 -9.11
C LYS A 135 3.81 16.60 -8.80
N GLN A 136 2.95 15.85 -8.10
CA GLN A 136 3.26 14.50 -7.65
C GLN A 136 3.66 13.55 -8.78
N ASP A 137 3.03 13.66 -9.96
CA ASP A 137 3.34 12.81 -11.12
C ASP A 137 4.76 13.04 -11.65
N ILE A 138 5.25 14.28 -11.58
CA ILE A 138 6.61 14.63 -11.99
C ILE A 138 7.59 14.23 -10.90
N LEU A 139 7.32 14.61 -9.65
CA LEU A 139 8.17 14.28 -8.48
C LEU A 139 8.31 12.77 -8.26
N GLY A 140 7.29 12.00 -8.62
CA GLY A 140 7.24 10.54 -8.53
C GLY A 140 7.97 9.80 -9.65
N LYS A 141 8.46 10.50 -10.68
CA LYS A 141 9.30 9.88 -11.73
C LYS A 141 10.54 9.24 -11.10
N LEU A 142 10.90 8.05 -11.60
CA LEU A 142 11.95 7.21 -11.00
C LEU A 142 13.27 7.97 -10.75
N GLU A 143 13.67 8.82 -11.69
CA GLU A 143 14.89 9.63 -11.65
C GLU A 143 14.90 10.62 -10.47
N LEU A 144 13.78 11.31 -10.24
CA LEU A 144 13.61 12.27 -9.15
C LEU A 144 13.32 11.58 -7.82
N PHE A 145 12.40 10.63 -7.82
CA PHE A 145 12.01 9.87 -6.64
C PHE A 145 13.21 9.19 -5.97
N ALA A 146 14.09 8.55 -6.76
CA ALA A 146 15.27 7.87 -6.22
C ALA A 146 16.20 8.82 -5.44
N ARG A 147 16.27 10.09 -5.82
CA ARG A 147 17.10 11.12 -5.19
C ARG A 147 16.39 11.83 -4.04
N GLY A 148 15.08 12.04 -4.13
CA GLY A 148 14.31 12.89 -3.24
C GLY A 148 13.44 12.21 -2.18
N LYS A 149 13.16 10.91 -2.32
CA LYS A 149 12.15 10.21 -1.49
C LYS A 149 12.37 10.36 0.02
N LEU A 150 13.62 10.29 0.50
CA LEU A 150 13.90 10.39 1.93
C LEU A 150 13.71 11.81 2.47
N VAL A 151 14.01 12.82 1.66
CA VAL A 151 13.75 14.23 1.99
C VAL A 151 12.25 14.45 2.05
N MET A 152 11.50 14.03 1.03
CA MET A 152 10.03 14.13 1.02
C MET A 152 9.40 13.43 2.22
N LEU A 153 9.87 12.22 2.57
CA LEU A 153 9.41 11.50 3.75
C LEU A 153 9.70 12.28 5.04
N ARG A 154 10.87 12.89 5.16
CA ARG A 154 11.23 13.71 6.33
C ARG A 154 10.34 14.94 6.43
N THR A 155 10.18 15.67 5.33
CA THR A 155 9.31 16.85 5.22
C THR A 155 7.88 16.54 5.64
N CYS A 156 7.29 15.47 5.11
CA CYS A 156 5.93 15.05 5.47
C CYS A 156 5.82 14.66 6.95
N ASN A 157 6.78 13.90 7.48
CA ASN A 157 6.79 13.53 8.89
C ASN A 157 6.95 14.73 9.82
N GLN A 158 7.73 15.74 9.43
CA GLN A 158 7.90 16.97 10.18
C GLN A 158 6.63 17.81 10.18
N LEU A 159 5.94 17.93 9.05
CA LEU A 159 4.62 18.55 8.98
C LEU A 159 3.62 17.84 9.91
N LEU A 160 3.55 16.50 9.86
CA LEU A 160 2.68 15.71 10.76
C LEU A 160 3.00 15.89 12.24
N ARG A 161 4.27 16.16 12.61
CA ARG A 161 4.66 16.47 14.00
C ARG A 161 4.27 17.88 14.44
N ARG A 162 4.24 18.84 13.51
CA ARG A 162 3.87 20.24 13.77
C ARG A 162 2.35 20.46 13.83
N LEU A 163 1.58 19.60 13.18
CA LEU A 163 0.12 19.74 13.08
C LEU A 163 -0.60 19.33 14.36
N SER A 164 -1.70 20.03 14.65
CA SER A 164 -2.61 19.62 15.71
C SER A 164 -3.40 18.40 15.27
N LYS A 165 -3.28 17.30 16.03
CA LYS A 165 -4.04 16.07 15.80
C LYS A 165 -5.54 16.19 16.11
N ALA A 166 -5.98 17.34 16.64
CA ALA A 166 -7.39 17.62 16.92
C ALA A 166 -8.01 18.59 15.89
N ASN A 167 -7.26 19.61 15.45
CA ASN A 167 -7.80 20.68 14.60
C ASN A 167 -7.42 20.54 13.12
N ASP A 168 -6.27 19.94 12.81
CA ASP A 168 -5.77 19.86 11.43
C ASP A 168 -5.92 18.46 10.82
N VAL A 169 -6.94 17.72 11.22
CA VAL A 169 -7.10 16.29 10.87
C VAL A 169 -7.24 16.08 9.36
N VAL A 170 -7.95 16.98 8.68
CA VAL A 170 -8.07 16.96 7.21
C VAL A 170 -6.70 17.10 6.53
N PHE A 171 -5.86 18.01 7.03
CA PHE A 171 -4.54 18.23 6.44
C PHE A 171 -3.57 17.10 6.76
N CYS A 172 -3.62 16.54 7.98
CA CYS A 172 -2.92 15.29 8.30
C CYS A 172 -3.33 14.15 7.37
N GLY A 173 -4.65 14.02 7.09
CA GLY A 173 -5.18 13.04 6.15
C GLY A 173 -4.64 13.21 4.74
N ARG A 174 -4.62 14.45 4.21
CA ARG A 174 -4.02 14.78 2.92
C ARG A 174 -2.55 14.36 2.83
N ILE A 175 -1.75 14.67 3.85
CA ILE A 175 -0.33 14.29 3.89
C ILE A 175 -0.16 12.76 3.89
N LEU A 176 -0.97 12.05 4.69
CA LEU A 176 -0.91 10.59 4.75
C LEU A 176 -1.34 9.94 3.43
N MET A 177 -2.38 10.47 2.79
CA MET A 177 -2.84 10.01 1.47
C MET A 177 -1.79 10.25 0.39
N PHE A 178 -1.16 11.43 0.40
CA PHE A 178 -0.03 11.73 -0.49
C PHE A 178 1.12 10.76 -0.26
N LEU A 179 1.54 10.50 0.98
CA LEU A 179 2.61 9.54 1.28
C LEU A 179 2.26 8.12 0.79
N ALA A 180 1.00 7.69 0.95
CA ALA A 180 0.55 6.38 0.49
C ALA A 180 0.54 6.25 -1.04
N HIS A 181 0.32 7.36 -1.76
CA HIS A 181 0.34 7.39 -3.22
C HIS A 181 1.76 7.57 -3.80
N PHE A 182 2.53 8.49 -3.21
CA PHE A 182 3.86 8.88 -3.67
C PHE A 182 4.90 7.76 -3.49
N PHE A 183 4.74 6.91 -2.46
CA PHE A 183 5.61 5.77 -2.25
C PHE A 183 4.97 4.49 -2.81
N PRO A 184 5.65 3.76 -3.72
CA PRO A 184 5.17 2.48 -4.19
C PRO A 184 4.90 1.51 -3.02
N LEU A 185 3.88 0.66 -3.15
CA LEU A 185 3.46 -0.28 -2.08
C LEU A 185 4.59 -1.21 -1.60
N SER A 186 5.52 -1.55 -2.49
CA SER A 186 6.67 -2.43 -2.19
C SER A 186 7.89 -1.67 -1.68
N GLU A 187 7.83 -0.34 -1.60
CA GLU A 187 8.92 0.46 -1.08
C GLU A 187 9.03 0.25 0.44
N ARG A 188 10.22 -0.11 0.92
CA ARG A 188 10.42 -0.48 2.34
C ARG A 188 10.02 0.61 3.32
N SER A 189 10.11 1.88 2.92
CA SER A 189 9.70 3.02 3.75
C SER A 189 8.17 3.18 3.88
N ALA A 190 7.39 2.58 2.98
CA ALA A 190 5.92 2.62 2.99
C ALA A 190 5.30 1.48 3.81
N VAL A 191 6.10 0.48 4.21
CA VAL A 191 5.60 -0.73 4.87
C VAL A 191 6.19 -0.90 6.28
N ASN A 192 5.32 -1.16 7.26
CA ASN A 192 5.74 -1.47 8.63
C ASN A 192 6.27 -2.92 8.76
N ILE A 193 7.38 -3.26 8.10
CA ILE A 193 7.93 -4.64 8.02
C ILE A 193 8.25 -5.22 9.41
N LYS A 194 8.64 -4.35 10.35
CA LYS A 194 8.93 -4.74 11.74
C LYS A 194 7.66 -5.08 12.53
N GLY A 195 6.48 -4.66 12.08
CA GLY A 195 5.22 -4.89 12.77
C GLY A 195 5.12 -4.12 14.09
N VAL A 196 5.74 -2.93 14.17
CA VAL A 196 5.72 -2.13 15.40
C VAL A 196 4.34 -1.49 15.56
N PHE A 197 3.70 -1.73 16.70
CA PHE A 197 2.43 -1.10 17.05
C PHE A 197 2.62 0.37 17.41
N ASN A 198 1.63 1.21 17.11
CA ASN A 198 1.65 2.63 17.46
C ASN A 198 1.22 2.84 18.92
N THR A 199 2.07 2.45 19.86
CA THR A 199 1.81 2.58 21.30
C THR A 199 1.71 4.03 21.79
N SER A 200 2.15 5.01 20.98
CA SER A 200 2.01 6.44 21.32
C SER A 200 0.57 6.96 21.22
N ASN A 201 -0.32 6.24 20.53
CA ASN A 201 -1.73 6.61 20.43
C ASN A 201 -2.52 6.02 21.62
N GLU A 202 -2.30 6.60 22.80
CA GLU A 202 -2.94 6.15 24.03
C GLU A 202 -4.38 6.66 24.15
N THR A 203 -5.29 5.77 24.56
CA THR A 203 -6.64 6.10 25.01
C THR A 203 -6.56 6.57 26.46
N LYS A 204 -6.67 7.89 26.67
CA LYS A 204 -6.63 8.48 28.02
C LYS A 204 -8.03 8.45 28.61
N TYR A 205 -8.18 7.89 29.81
CA TYR A 205 -9.45 7.80 30.51
C TYR A 205 -9.30 8.15 32.00
N GLU A 206 -10.39 8.58 32.62
CA GLU A 206 -10.44 9.01 34.03
C GLU A 206 -9.92 7.91 35.00
N LYS A 207 -9.15 8.31 36.03
CA LYS A 207 -8.57 7.38 37.02
C LYS A 207 -9.30 7.35 38.36
N ASP A 208 -10.06 8.40 38.64
CA ASP A 208 -10.79 8.61 39.88
C ASP A 208 -12.28 8.83 39.58
N PRO A 209 -13.19 8.37 40.47
CA PRO A 209 -14.62 8.48 40.25
C PRO A 209 -15.06 9.96 40.22
N PRO A 210 -16.06 10.32 39.40
CA PRO A 210 -16.57 11.68 39.37
C PRO A 210 -17.37 12.01 40.63
N ASP A 211 -17.23 13.24 41.12
CA ASP A 211 -18.00 13.73 42.27
C ASP A 211 -19.50 13.87 41.91
N GLY A 212 -20.36 13.36 42.79
CA GLY A 212 -21.81 13.65 42.77
C GLY A 212 -22.66 12.87 41.76
N ILE A 213 -22.11 11.90 41.01
CA ILE A 213 -22.88 11.07 40.08
C ILE A 213 -22.69 9.59 40.41
N PRO A 214 -23.79 8.81 40.59
CA PRO A 214 -23.68 7.37 40.80
C PRO A 214 -23.28 6.68 39.48
N VAL A 215 -21.98 6.46 39.29
CA VAL A 215 -21.41 5.73 38.15
C VAL A 215 -20.77 4.45 38.67
N ASP A 216 -20.96 3.33 37.98
CA ASP A 216 -20.16 2.12 38.22
C ASP A 216 -18.73 2.32 37.69
N PHE A 217 -17.92 2.95 38.53
CA PHE A 217 -16.55 3.29 38.17
C PHE A 217 -15.63 2.06 38.09
N ASN A 218 -15.99 0.95 38.75
CA ASN A 218 -15.25 -0.30 38.67
C ASN A 218 -15.44 -0.96 37.30
N PHE A 219 -16.68 -0.98 36.79
CA PHE A 219 -16.94 -1.41 35.42
C PHE A 219 -16.23 -0.52 34.40
N TYR A 220 -16.33 0.81 34.55
CA TYR A 220 -15.66 1.78 33.67
C TYR A 220 -14.13 1.53 33.60
N LYS A 221 -13.47 1.33 34.76
CA LYS A 221 -12.04 0.99 34.83
C LYS A 221 -11.74 -0.33 34.13
N THR A 222 -12.55 -1.36 34.38
CA THR A 222 -12.41 -2.68 33.76
C THR A 222 -12.51 -2.58 32.24
N PHE A 223 -13.53 -1.88 31.75
CA PHE A 223 -13.78 -1.68 30.33
C PHE A 223 -12.62 -0.98 29.62
N TRP A 224 -12.20 0.19 30.11
CA TRP A 224 -11.12 0.95 29.45
C TRP A 224 -9.75 0.30 29.62
N SER A 225 -9.55 -0.56 30.63
CA SER A 225 -8.31 -1.34 30.75
C SER A 225 -8.08 -2.30 29.58
N LEU A 226 -9.14 -2.69 28.85
CA LEU A 226 -9.02 -3.53 27.65
C LEU A 226 -8.23 -2.83 26.54
N GLN A 227 -8.28 -1.49 26.46
CA GLN A 227 -7.59 -0.73 25.42
C GLN A 227 -6.05 -0.88 25.49
N GLU A 228 -5.46 -1.18 26.66
CA GLU A 228 -4.02 -1.48 26.77
C GLU A 228 -3.63 -2.66 25.85
N TYR A 229 -4.49 -3.69 25.83
CA TYR A 229 -4.27 -4.91 25.04
C TYR A 229 -4.59 -4.69 23.55
N PHE A 230 -5.62 -3.92 23.23
CA PHE A 230 -5.92 -3.56 21.84
C PHE A 230 -4.84 -2.67 21.22
N CYS A 231 -4.24 -1.76 21.99
CA CYS A 231 -3.14 -0.92 21.55
C CYS A 231 -1.82 -1.70 21.37
N ASN A 232 -1.59 -2.75 22.17
CA ASN A 232 -0.40 -3.59 22.08
C ASN A 232 -0.76 -5.09 22.22
N PRO A 233 -1.22 -5.72 21.13
CA PRO A 233 -1.61 -7.13 21.10
C PRO A 233 -0.52 -8.10 21.55
N ALA A 234 0.77 -7.73 21.43
CA ALA A 234 1.86 -8.60 21.88
C ALA A 234 1.83 -8.86 23.40
N LEU A 235 1.19 -7.99 24.20
CA LEU A 235 1.07 -8.16 25.65
C LEU A 235 0.24 -9.38 26.03
N THR A 236 -0.72 -9.79 25.21
CA THR A 236 -1.63 -10.90 25.52
C THR A 236 -0.98 -12.27 25.32
N LEU A 237 0.22 -12.35 24.73
CA LEU A 237 0.99 -13.59 24.64
C LEU A 237 1.54 -14.05 26.00
N ALA A 238 1.66 -13.13 26.97
CA ALA A 238 2.06 -13.48 28.32
C ALA A 238 0.87 -14.09 29.10
N PRO A 239 0.99 -15.29 29.70
CA PRO A 239 -0.15 -15.98 30.33
C PRO A 239 -0.88 -15.17 31.41
N THR A 240 -0.13 -14.42 32.24
CA THR A 240 -0.72 -13.59 33.30
C THR A 240 -1.53 -12.42 32.74
N LYS A 241 -1.04 -11.81 31.66
CA LYS A 241 -1.71 -10.71 30.95
C LYS A 241 -2.93 -11.23 30.19
N TRP A 242 -2.86 -12.41 29.57
CA TRP A 242 -3.99 -13.09 28.96
C TRP A 242 -5.13 -13.32 29.96
N GLN A 243 -4.84 -13.92 31.10
CA GLN A 243 -5.86 -14.22 32.12
C GLN A 243 -6.55 -12.95 32.64
N LYS A 244 -5.78 -11.85 32.82
CA LYS A 244 -6.35 -10.54 33.20
C LYS A 244 -7.22 -9.96 32.09
N PHE A 245 -6.78 -10.03 30.84
CA PHE A 245 -7.56 -9.60 29.67
C PHE A 245 -8.87 -10.38 29.58
N THR A 246 -8.83 -11.72 29.58
CA THR A 246 -10.01 -12.58 29.48
C THR A 246 -10.98 -12.33 30.63
N SER A 247 -10.50 -12.20 31.86
CA SER A 247 -11.35 -11.87 33.01
C SER A 247 -12.08 -10.53 32.82
N SER A 248 -11.36 -9.50 32.34
CA SER A 248 -11.92 -8.17 32.11
C SER A 248 -12.91 -8.18 30.93
N LEU A 249 -12.58 -8.90 29.85
CA LEU A 249 -13.43 -9.06 28.68
C LEU A 249 -14.73 -9.77 29.05
N MET A 250 -14.67 -10.83 29.85
CA MET A 250 -15.85 -11.57 30.27
C MET A 250 -16.81 -10.71 31.08
N VAL A 251 -16.32 -9.80 31.92
CA VAL A 251 -17.17 -8.80 32.61
C VAL A 251 -17.90 -7.92 31.58
N VAL A 252 -17.19 -7.41 30.56
CA VAL A 252 -17.78 -6.57 29.51
C VAL A 252 -18.81 -7.33 28.67
N LEU A 253 -18.50 -8.55 28.23
CA LEU A 253 -19.42 -9.38 27.45
C LEU A 253 -20.66 -9.77 28.26
N ASN A 254 -20.50 -10.09 29.55
CA ASN A 254 -21.62 -10.34 30.45
C ASN A 254 -22.54 -9.11 30.57
N THR A 255 -21.97 -7.91 30.68
CA THR A 255 -22.75 -6.66 30.71
C THR A 255 -23.51 -6.44 29.39
N PHE A 256 -22.88 -6.70 28.24
CA PHE A 256 -23.54 -6.58 26.93
C PHE A 256 -24.70 -7.58 26.78
N ASP A 257 -24.52 -8.82 27.22
CA ASP A 257 -25.58 -9.85 27.22
C ASP A 257 -26.73 -9.48 28.18
N ALA A 258 -26.42 -8.89 29.34
CA ALA A 258 -27.42 -8.46 30.31
C ALA A 258 -28.24 -7.25 29.85
N GLN A 259 -27.73 -6.48 28.89
CA GLN A 259 -28.36 -5.28 28.36
C GLN A 259 -28.53 -5.39 26.83
N PRO A 260 -29.43 -6.24 26.31
CA PRO A 260 -29.65 -6.36 24.88
C PRO A 260 -30.17 -5.05 24.28
N LEU A 261 -29.76 -4.75 23.05
CA LEU A 261 -30.21 -3.57 22.31
C LEU A 261 -31.51 -3.90 21.55
N SER A 262 -32.40 -2.90 21.43
CA SER A 262 -33.63 -3.02 20.63
C SER A 262 -33.37 -2.60 19.18
N ASP A 263 -34.07 -3.22 18.23
CA ASP A 263 -33.94 -2.91 16.79
C ASP A 263 -34.33 -1.45 16.46
N GLU A 264 -35.24 -0.85 17.21
CA GLU A 264 -35.66 0.56 17.05
C GLU A 264 -34.49 1.56 17.22
N VAL A 265 -33.50 1.21 18.04
CA VAL A 265 -32.31 2.04 18.27
C VAL A 265 -31.36 1.98 17.07
N GLY A 266 -31.36 0.87 16.32
CA GLY A 266 -30.52 0.71 15.13
C GLY A 266 -30.93 1.62 13.98
N ASP A 267 -32.23 1.71 13.70
CA ASP A 267 -32.76 2.50 12.57
C ASP A 267 -32.66 4.01 12.83
N ALA A 268 -32.78 4.46 14.08
CA ALA A 268 -32.60 5.86 14.45
C ALA A 268 -31.14 6.34 14.24
N ASN A 269 -30.15 5.49 14.54
CA ASN A 269 -28.73 5.83 14.38
C ASN A 269 -28.30 5.98 12.91
N VAL A 270 -28.89 5.22 11.99
CA VAL A 270 -28.60 5.34 10.55
C VAL A 270 -28.96 6.73 10.02
N LEU A 271 -30.02 7.33 10.54
CA LEU A 271 -30.48 8.66 10.14
C LEU A 271 -29.65 9.80 10.77
N GLU A 272 -29.07 9.58 11.96
CA GLU A 272 -28.17 10.54 12.63
C GLU A 272 -26.75 10.54 12.05
N GLU A 273 -26.24 9.41 11.54
CA GLU A 273 -24.90 9.31 10.94
C GLU A 273 -24.72 10.25 9.72
N GLU A 274 -25.78 10.55 8.97
CA GLU A 274 -25.73 11.50 7.85
C GLU A 274 -25.57 12.97 8.29
N ALA A 275 -25.87 13.29 9.55
CA ALA A 275 -25.86 14.65 10.10
C ALA A 275 -24.78 14.88 11.20
N ALA A 276 -24.03 13.85 11.59
CA ALA A 276 -23.21 13.88 12.80
C ALA A 276 -21.86 14.62 12.65
N THR A 277 -21.54 15.40 13.68
CA THR A 277 -20.18 15.91 13.95
C THR A 277 -19.24 14.74 14.22
N PHE A 278 -18.29 14.48 13.32
CA PHE A 278 -17.42 13.30 13.38
C PHE A 278 -16.47 13.33 14.59
N ASN A 279 -16.67 12.43 15.56
CA ASN A 279 -15.75 12.25 16.68
C ASN A 279 -14.63 11.28 16.29
N ILE A 280 -13.39 11.78 16.25
CA ILE A 280 -12.23 11.02 15.77
C ILE A 280 -11.68 10.03 16.83
N LYS A 281 -12.02 10.23 18.11
CA LYS A 281 -11.59 9.39 19.24
C LYS A 281 -12.77 9.08 20.16
N TYR A 282 -12.63 8.02 20.95
CA TYR A 282 -13.59 7.65 21.98
C TYR A 282 -13.82 8.78 23.02
N LEU A 283 -15.07 8.91 23.47
CA LEU A 283 -15.47 9.84 24.51
C LEU A 283 -15.34 9.18 25.88
N THR A 284 -14.12 9.14 26.40
CA THR A 284 -13.76 8.40 27.62
C THR A 284 -14.22 9.05 28.93
N SER A 285 -15.38 9.71 28.99
CA SER A 285 -15.89 10.23 30.26
C SER A 285 -16.72 9.19 30.97
N SER A 286 -16.47 8.96 32.26
CA SER A 286 -17.23 7.98 33.04
C SER A 286 -18.72 8.29 33.12
N LYS A 287 -19.09 9.57 33.02
CA LYS A 287 -20.48 10.05 33.02
C LYS A 287 -21.26 9.60 31.78
N LEU A 288 -20.57 9.37 30.67
CA LEU A 288 -21.18 8.97 29.39
C LEU A 288 -21.30 7.46 29.24
N MET A 289 -20.61 6.67 30.09
CA MET A 289 -20.52 5.22 29.94
C MET A 289 -21.89 4.55 29.80
N GLY A 290 -22.88 4.94 30.60
CA GLY A 290 -24.23 4.38 30.51
C GLY A 290 -24.98 4.70 29.21
N LEU A 291 -24.64 5.81 28.54
CA LEU A 291 -25.18 6.19 27.23
C LEU A 291 -24.42 5.47 26.11
N GLU A 292 -23.09 5.44 26.16
CA GLU A 292 -22.25 4.73 25.17
C GLU A 292 -22.58 3.23 25.13
N LEU A 293 -22.86 2.61 26.29
CA LEU A 293 -23.32 1.22 26.33
C LEU A 293 -24.64 0.97 25.61
N LYS A 294 -25.47 1.99 25.39
CA LYS A 294 -26.74 1.85 24.64
C LYS A 294 -26.56 2.13 23.15
N ASP A 295 -25.42 2.66 22.74
CA ASP A 295 -25.10 2.91 21.34
C ASP A 295 -24.63 1.60 20.65
N PRO A 296 -25.35 1.12 19.62
CA PRO A 296 -24.93 -0.04 18.83
C PRO A 296 -23.58 0.14 18.15
N SER A 297 -23.26 1.35 17.65
CA SER A 297 -22.00 1.64 16.96
C SER A 297 -20.82 1.53 17.93
N PHE A 298 -20.93 2.11 19.12
CA PHE A 298 -19.94 1.93 20.19
C PHE A 298 -19.67 0.46 20.54
N ARG A 299 -20.72 -0.36 20.71
CA ARG A 299 -20.54 -1.81 20.97
C ARG A 299 -19.84 -2.51 19.82
N ARG A 300 -20.21 -2.20 18.57
CA ARG A 300 -19.56 -2.74 17.37
C ARG A 300 -18.07 -2.43 17.35
N HIS A 301 -17.66 -1.20 17.66
CA HIS A 301 -16.25 -0.83 17.70
C HIS A 301 -15.44 -1.74 18.64
N VAL A 302 -15.94 -1.99 19.85
CA VAL A 302 -15.25 -2.85 20.84
C VAL A 302 -15.24 -4.32 20.42
N LEU A 303 -16.38 -4.84 19.94
CA LEU A 303 -16.48 -6.23 19.49
C LEU A 303 -15.56 -6.49 18.27
N VAL A 304 -15.51 -5.55 17.32
CA VAL A 304 -14.60 -5.63 16.17
C VAL A 304 -13.14 -5.54 16.60
N GLN A 305 -12.78 -4.69 17.58
CA GLN A 305 -11.43 -4.67 18.17
C GLN A 305 -11.05 -6.04 18.76
N CYS A 306 -12.00 -6.75 19.39
CA CYS A 306 -11.77 -8.12 19.87
C CYS A 306 -11.49 -9.09 18.72
N LEU A 307 -12.28 -9.05 17.64
CA LEU A 307 -12.07 -9.91 16.48
C LEU A 307 -10.72 -9.67 15.80
N ILE A 308 -10.31 -8.40 15.64
CA ILE A 308 -8.98 -8.04 15.10
C ILE A 308 -7.87 -8.61 16.00
N LEU A 309 -8.00 -8.48 17.33
CA LEU A 309 -7.03 -9.04 18.27
C LEU A 309 -6.96 -10.57 18.17
N PHE A 310 -8.09 -11.25 18.08
CA PHE A 310 -8.12 -12.72 17.95
C PHE A 310 -7.54 -13.19 16.62
N ASP A 311 -7.80 -12.49 15.50
CA ASP A 311 -7.19 -12.83 14.21
C ASP A 311 -5.67 -12.64 14.25
N TYR A 312 -5.18 -11.55 14.87
CA TYR A 312 -3.75 -11.34 15.12
C TYR A 312 -3.12 -12.50 15.92
N LEU A 313 -3.78 -12.98 16.98
CA LEU A 313 -3.26 -14.07 17.81
C LEU A 313 -3.28 -15.44 17.12
N LYS A 314 -4.13 -15.61 16.10
CA LYS A 314 -4.15 -16.80 15.24
C LYS A 314 -3.14 -16.73 14.12
N ALA A 315 -2.74 -15.53 13.70
CA ALA A 315 -1.80 -15.36 12.61
C ALA A 315 -0.46 -16.03 12.96
N PRO A 316 0.13 -16.83 12.05
CA PRO A 316 1.41 -17.44 12.31
C PRO A 316 2.47 -16.34 12.49
N GLY A 317 3.08 -16.30 13.68
CA GLY A 317 4.16 -15.36 14.00
C GLY A 317 5.38 -15.56 13.09
N LYS A 318 6.35 -14.63 13.14
CA LYS A 318 7.65 -14.81 12.45
C LYS A 318 8.49 -15.95 13.04
N ASN A 319 8.21 -16.34 14.29
CA ASN A 319 8.87 -17.43 14.99
C ASN A 319 7.81 -18.39 15.55
N ASP A 320 7.98 -19.70 15.35
CA ASP A 320 7.10 -20.75 15.94
C ASP A 320 7.12 -20.78 17.47
N LYS A 321 7.97 -19.98 18.14
CA LYS A 321 8.09 -19.92 19.60
C LYS A 321 7.06 -19.02 20.28
N ASP A 322 6.33 -18.21 19.52
CA ASP A 322 5.36 -17.24 20.04
C ASP A 322 3.90 -17.70 19.85
N LEU A 323 3.67 -19.00 19.59
CA LEU A 323 2.34 -19.57 19.42
C LEU A 323 1.60 -19.66 20.77
N PRO A 324 0.31 -19.29 20.82
CA PRO A 324 -0.50 -19.46 22.03
C PRO A 324 -0.59 -20.94 22.44
N SER A 325 -0.66 -21.20 23.76
CA SER A 325 -0.87 -22.55 24.27
C SER A 325 -2.22 -23.13 23.80
N GLU A 326 -2.35 -24.45 23.76
CA GLU A 326 -3.62 -25.09 23.36
C GLU A 326 -4.80 -24.65 24.25
N SER A 327 -4.58 -24.53 25.57
CA SER A 327 -5.60 -24.00 26.49
C SER A 327 -6.02 -22.56 26.14
N MET A 328 -5.07 -21.71 25.76
CA MET A 328 -5.34 -20.33 25.34
C MET A 328 -6.11 -20.29 24.02
N LYS A 329 -5.83 -21.21 23.08
CA LYS A 329 -6.56 -21.30 21.82
C LYS A 329 -8.02 -21.69 22.03
N GLU A 330 -8.29 -22.63 22.93
CA GLU A 330 -9.66 -23.04 23.28
C GLU A 330 -10.45 -21.90 23.95
N GLU A 331 -9.85 -21.24 24.95
CA GLU A 331 -10.44 -20.06 25.61
C GLU A 331 -10.72 -18.94 24.61
N MET A 332 -9.77 -18.67 23.72
CA MET A 332 -9.90 -17.65 22.67
C MET A 332 -11.05 -17.98 21.72
N LYS A 333 -11.16 -19.24 21.27
CA LYS A 333 -12.24 -19.67 20.38
C LYS A 333 -13.61 -19.49 21.03
N SER A 334 -13.74 -19.85 22.31
CA SER A 334 -14.97 -19.62 23.09
C SER A 334 -15.32 -18.14 23.21
N CYS A 335 -14.33 -17.28 23.50
CA CYS A 335 -14.54 -15.83 23.55
C CYS A 335 -14.95 -15.25 22.20
N GLU A 336 -14.30 -15.69 21.12
CA GLU A 336 -14.59 -15.25 19.76
C GLU A 336 -16.01 -15.63 19.32
N GLU A 337 -16.45 -16.87 19.55
CA GLU A 337 -17.82 -17.31 19.24
C GLU A 337 -18.85 -16.45 19.97
N ARG A 338 -18.58 -16.08 21.23
CA ARG A 338 -19.44 -15.18 22.00
C ARG A 338 -19.46 -13.76 21.44
N VAL A 339 -18.30 -13.21 21.08
CA VAL A 339 -18.19 -11.89 20.44
C VAL A 339 -18.96 -11.86 19.11
N LYS A 340 -18.83 -12.89 18.28
CA LYS A 340 -19.57 -13.01 17.02
C LYS A 340 -21.07 -13.04 17.26
N LYS A 341 -21.55 -13.84 18.22
CA LYS A 341 -22.96 -13.91 18.59
C LYS A 341 -23.52 -12.54 19.02
N LEU A 342 -22.77 -11.80 19.84
CA LEU A 342 -23.15 -10.44 20.24
C LEU A 342 -23.17 -9.46 19.07
N LEU A 343 -22.26 -9.61 18.11
CA LEU A 343 -22.23 -8.77 16.91
C LEU A 343 -23.42 -9.05 15.99
N GLU A 344 -23.81 -10.32 15.84
CA GLU A 344 -25.01 -10.73 15.08
C GLU A 344 -26.30 -10.13 15.64
N THR A 345 -26.40 -10.05 16.98
CA THR A 345 -27.57 -9.49 17.66
C THR A 345 -27.52 -7.97 17.79
N THR A 346 -26.40 -7.33 17.44
CA THR A 346 -26.28 -5.87 17.52
C THR A 346 -26.84 -5.21 16.25
N PRO A 347 -27.93 -4.42 16.33
CA PRO A 347 -28.52 -3.75 15.18
C PRO A 347 -27.64 -2.58 14.68
N PRO A 348 -27.87 -2.06 13.46
CA PRO A 348 -28.76 -2.57 12.40
C PRO A 348 -28.09 -3.65 11.54
N LYS A 349 -28.83 -4.69 11.12
CA LYS A 349 -28.32 -5.78 10.23
C LYS A 349 -27.04 -6.47 10.74
N GLY A 350 -27.02 -6.89 12.02
CA GLY A 350 -25.83 -7.47 12.66
C GLY A 350 -25.24 -8.67 11.92
N LYS A 351 -26.07 -9.53 11.30
CA LYS A 351 -25.60 -10.68 10.50
C LYS A 351 -24.81 -10.27 9.25
N ASP A 352 -25.34 -9.33 8.47
CA ASP A 352 -24.67 -8.83 7.26
C ASP A 352 -23.37 -8.09 7.62
N PHE A 353 -23.40 -7.35 8.74
CA PHE A 353 -22.22 -6.69 9.29
C PHE A 353 -21.15 -7.71 9.69
N LEU A 354 -21.51 -8.75 10.46
CA LEU A 354 -20.56 -9.80 10.84
C LEU A 354 -19.97 -10.49 9.61
N HIS A 355 -20.81 -10.86 8.62
CA HIS A 355 -20.33 -11.48 7.39
C HIS A 355 -19.30 -10.60 6.66
N SER A 356 -19.54 -9.29 6.62
CA SER A 356 -18.61 -8.32 6.03
C SER A 356 -17.29 -8.26 6.79
N ILE A 357 -17.32 -8.25 8.13
CA ILE A 357 -16.12 -8.27 8.97
C ILE A 357 -15.33 -9.57 8.79
N GLU A 358 -16.00 -10.73 8.77
CA GLU A 358 -15.33 -12.01 8.53
C GLU A 358 -14.65 -12.05 7.15
N HIS A 359 -15.31 -11.53 6.12
CA HIS A 359 -14.72 -11.42 4.79
C HIS A 359 -13.47 -10.50 4.78
N ILE A 360 -13.52 -9.38 5.51
CA ILE A 360 -12.38 -8.46 5.62
C ILE A 360 -11.19 -9.13 6.33
N LEU A 361 -11.44 -9.82 7.44
CA LEU A 361 -10.39 -10.54 8.19
C LEU A 361 -9.80 -11.69 7.36
N GLU A 362 -10.62 -12.42 6.60
CA GLU A 362 -10.11 -13.44 5.67
C GLU A 362 -9.19 -12.83 4.60
N ARG A 363 -9.56 -11.67 4.07
CA ARG A 363 -8.70 -10.94 3.12
C ARG A 363 -7.41 -10.43 3.77
N GLU A 364 -7.46 -10.03 5.04
CA GLU A 364 -6.30 -9.55 5.79
C GLU A 364 -5.21 -10.60 5.89
N LYS A 365 -5.57 -11.89 6.01
CA LYS A 365 -4.59 -12.99 5.98
C LYS A 365 -3.70 -12.90 4.74
N ASN A 366 -4.26 -12.66 3.56
CA ASN A 366 -3.47 -12.51 2.33
C ASN A 366 -2.44 -11.37 2.43
N TRP A 367 -2.80 -10.27 3.09
CA TRP A 367 -1.90 -9.14 3.32
C TRP A 367 -0.78 -9.49 4.31
N VAL A 368 -1.10 -10.24 5.36
CA VAL A 368 -0.11 -10.76 6.32
C VAL A 368 0.91 -11.66 5.62
N TRP A 369 0.45 -12.61 4.79
CA TRP A 369 1.32 -13.49 4.00
C TRP A 369 2.19 -12.70 3.02
N TRP A 370 1.59 -11.80 2.22
CA TRP A 370 2.31 -10.94 1.27
C TRP A 370 3.40 -10.11 1.96
N LYS A 371 3.08 -9.51 3.11
CA LYS A 371 4.02 -8.70 3.88
C LYS A 371 5.17 -9.53 4.45
N ARG A 372 4.87 -10.75 4.90
CA ARG A 372 5.89 -11.69 5.40
C ARG A 372 6.85 -12.12 4.29
N ASP A 373 6.34 -12.29 3.08
CA ASP A 373 7.14 -12.67 1.91
C ASP A 373 7.95 -11.49 1.34
N GLY A 374 8.07 -10.39 2.10
CA GLY A 374 8.93 -9.26 1.78
C GLY A 374 8.26 -8.18 0.92
N CYS A 375 6.93 -8.16 0.89
CA CYS A 375 6.13 -7.18 0.13
C CYS A 375 6.50 -7.14 -1.37
N PRO A 376 6.48 -8.28 -2.09
CA PRO A 376 6.89 -8.30 -3.49
C PRO A 376 6.06 -7.33 -4.35
N PRO A 377 6.65 -6.70 -5.38
CA PRO A 377 5.93 -5.82 -6.30
C PRO A 377 4.66 -6.45 -6.84
N PHE A 378 3.53 -5.78 -6.60
CA PHE A 378 2.23 -6.21 -7.11
C PHE A 378 2.03 -5.82 -8.58
N GLU A 379 2.78 -4.81 -9.05
CA GLU A 379 2.70 -4.30 -10.40
C GLU A 379 3.52 -5.14 -11.38
N LYS A 380 2.90 -5.48 -12.50
CA LYS A 380 3.59 -6.08 -13.65
C LYS A 380 4.45 -4.99 -14.26
N GLN A 381 5.78 -5.13 -14.18
CA GLN A 381 6.71 -4.16 -14.77
C GLN A 381 6.27 -3.82 -16.19
N SER A 382 6.07 -2.53 -16.49
CA SER A 382 5.75 -2.10 -17.85
C SER A 382 6.86 -2.64 -18.74
N MET A 383 6.51 -3.45 -19.74
CA MET A 383 7.50 -3.82 -20.74
C MET A 383 7.98 -2.51 -21.35
N GLU A 384 9.22 -2.12 -21.05
CA GLU A 384 9.87 -1.02 -21.74
C GLU A 384 9.60 -1.26 -23.22
N LYS A 385 8.92 -0.32 -23.86
CA LYS A 385 8.93 -0.26 -25.32
C LYS A 385 10.38 0.01 -25.66
N LYS A 386 11.20 -1.05 -25.75
CA LYS A 386 12.53 -0.97 -26.34
C LYS A 386 12.28 -0.27 -27.66
N ALA A 387 12.74 0.98 -27.75
CA ALA A 387 12.84 1.65 -29.02
C ALA A 387 13.50 0.63 -29.93
N VAL A 388 12.77 0.22 -30.97
CA VAL A 388 13.25 -0.80 -31.90
C VAL A 388 14.49 -0.19 -32.53
N GLN A 389 15.66 -0.48 -31.96
CA GLN A 389 16.91 -0.26 -32.64
C GLN A 389 16.81 -1.12 -33.88
N ASP A 390 16.85 -0.46 -35.04
CA ASP A 390 16.73 -1.06 -36.36
C ASP A 390 18.03 -1.85 -36.64
N GLY A 391 18.21 -2.94 -35.90
CA GLY A 391 19.23 -3.95 -36.17
C GLY A 391 18.71 -4.88 -37.26
N PRO A 392 19.60 -5.45 -38.10
CA PRO A 392 19.20 -6.30 -39.20
C PRO A 392 18.41 -7.49 -38.65
N LYS A 393 17.11 -7.53 -38.95
CA LYS A 393 16.17 -8.57 -38.48
C LYS A 393 16.70 -9.93 -38.91
N LYS A 394 17.26 -10.70 -37.96
CA LYS A 394 17.52 -12.13 -38.16
C LYS A 394 16.19 -12.80 -38.52
N ARG A 395 16.04 -13.22 -39.78
CA ARG A 395 14.84 -13.89 -40.28
C ARG A 395 14.63 -15.17 -39.48
N ARG A 396 13.66 -15.17 -38.57
CA ARG A 396 13.20 -16.38 -37.90
C ARG A 396 12.57 -17.32 -38.95
N PRO A 397 12.73 -18.64 -38.85
CA PRO A 397 12.07 -19.58 -39.75
C PRO A 397 10.56 -19.36 -39.65
N ARG A 398 9.91 -19.08 -40.77
CA ARG A 398 8.45 -18.87 -40.80
C ARG A 398 7.78 -20.23 -40.86
N TRP A 399 7.30 -20.70 -39.71
CA TRP A 399 6.49 -21.90 -39.63
C TRP A 399 5.08 -21.59 -40.14
N ARG A 400 4.55 -22.41 -41.07
CA ARG A 400 3.27 -22.15 -41.75
C ARG A 400 2.10 -22.04 -40.74
N LEU A 401 2.17 -22.78 -39.64
CA LEU A 401 1.15 -22.81 -38.57
C LEU A 401 1.67 -22.28 -37.22
N GLY A 402 2.65 -21.37 -37.25
CA GLY A 402 3.12 -20.66 -36.06
C GLY A 402 4.24 -21.36 -35.28
N ASN A 403 4.19 -22.68 -35.09
CA ASN A 403 5.26 -23.47 -34.48
C ASN A 403 5.70 -24.66 -35.36
N LYS A 404 6.80 -25.30 -34.96
CA LYS A 404 7.45 -26.38 -35.72
C LYS A 404 6.59 -27.64 -35.71
N GLU A 405 5.98 -27.93 -34.58
CA GLU A 405 5.23 -29.15 -34.26
C GLU A 405 3.94 -29.20 -35.08
N LEU A 406 3.16 -28.12 -35.09
CA LEU A 406 1.94 -28.01 -35.92
C LEU A 406 2.30 -28.03 -37.40
N SER A 407 3.39 -27.37 -37.80
CA SER A 407 3.83 -27.39 -39.20
C SER A 407 4.30 -28.78 -39.65
N GLN A 408 4.84 -29.60 -38.75
CA GLN A 408 5.19 -30.99 -39.03
C GLN A 408 3.96 -31.88 -39.10
N LEU A 409 3.04 -31.76 -38.15
CA LEU A 409 1.82 -32.56 -38.09
C LEU A 409 0.94 -32.34 -39.32
N TRP A 410 0.85 -31.10 -39.80
CA TRP A 410 0.12 -30.77 -41.02
C TRP A 410 0.79 -31.30 -42.28
N LYS A 411 2.12 -31.23 -42.37
CA LYS A 411 2.86 -31.89 -43.46
C LYS A 411 2.61 -33.38 -43.48
N TRP A 412 2.48 -34.01 -42.31
CA TRP A 412 2.28 -35.44 -42.22
C TRP A 412 0.88 -35.85 -42.67
N ALA A 413 -0.14 -35.03 -42.39
CA ALA A 413 -1.48 -35.19 -42.92
C ALA A 413 -1.50 -35.03 -44.46
N ASP A 414 -0.85 -33.99 -45.00
CA ASP A 414 -0.75 -33.77 -46.45
C ASP A 414 -0.04 -34.92 -47.18
N GLN A 415 0.97 -35.54 -46.54
CA GLN A 415 1.73 -36.64 -47.12
C GLN A 415 1.01 -37.99 -47.06
N ASN A 416 0.06 -38.17 -46.14
CA ASN A 416 -0.65 -39.43 -45.97
C ASN A 416 -2.17 -39.22 -46.03
N PRO A 417 -2.71 -38.73 -47.17
CA PRO A 417 -4.14 -38.45 -47.31
C PRO A 417 -5.01 -39.71 -47.15
N ASN A 418 -4.43 -40.87 -47.48
CA ASN A 418 -5.11 -42.16 -47.43
C ASN A 418 -4.78 -42.98 -46.17
N ALA A 419 -4.13 -42.38 -45.16
CA ALA A 419 -3.72 -43.11 -43.95
C ALA A 419 -4.88 -43.78 -43.22
N LEU A 420 -6.09 -43.23 -43.35
CA LEU A 420 -7.31 -43.75 -42.73
C LEU A 420 -8.07 -44.74 -43.64
N THR A 421 -7.74 -44.77 -44.93
CA THR A 421 -8.41 -45.62 -45.94
C THR A 421 -7.51 -46.72 -46.49
N ASP A 422 -6.28 -46.84 -45.97
CA ASP A 422 -5.34 -47.88 -46.38
C ASP A 422 -5.91 -49.29 -46.06
N PRO A 423 -6.12 -50.15 -47.07
CA PRO A 423 -6.62 -51.52 -46.88
C PRO A 423 -5.73 -52.40 -45.99
N GLN A 424 -4.46 -52.02 -45.76
CA GLN A 424 -3.58 -52.72 -44.83
C GLN A 424 -3.78 -52.33 -43.36
N ARG A 425 -4.49 -51.23 -43.08
CA ARG A 425 -4.70 -50.75 -41.70
C ARG A 425 -5.61 -51.65 -40.87
N VAL A 426 -6.57 -52.33 -41.51
CA VAL A 426 -7.49 -53.27 -40.86
C VAL A 426 -7.38 -54.62 -41.55
N ARG A 427 -6.25 -55.30 -41.34
CA ARG A 427 -6.15 -56.75 -41.61
C ARG A 427 -6.34 -57.49 -40.30
N THR A 428 -7.53 -58.08 -40.11
CA THR A 428 -7.69 -59.13 -39.11
C THR A 428 -6.97 -60.37 -39.67
N PRO A 429 -5.90 -60.87 -39.03
CA PRO A 429 -5.19 -62.03 -39.53
C PRO A 429 -6.12 -63.25 -39.57
N ALA A 430 -5.89 -64.17 -40.50
CA ALA A 430 -6.65 -65.41 -40.53
C ALA A 430 -6.41 -66.19 -39.23
N ILE A 431 -7.46 -66.86 -38.72
CA ILE A 431 -7.40 -67.63 -37.46
C ILE A 431 -6.17 -68.57 -37.43
N THR A 432 -5.86 -69.22 -38.55
CA THR A 432 -4.70 -70.12 -38.66
C THR A 432 -3.36 -69.42 -38.49
N GLU A 433 -3.21 -68.18 -38.96
CA GLU A 433 -1.99 -67.38 -38.76
C GLU A 433 -1.92 -66.82 -37.34
N TYR A 434 -3.06 -66.50 -36.74
CA TYR A 434 -3.15 -66.02 -35.37
C TYR A 434 -2.74 -67.08 -34.33
N TRP A 435 -3.14 -68.35 -34.53
CA TRP A 435 -2.81 -69.43 -33.60
C TRP A 435 -1.43 -70.06 -33.82
N LYS A 436 -0.78 -69.79 -34.96
CA LYS A 436 0.51 -70.38 -35.33
C LYS A 436 1.60 -70.20 -34.25
N PRO A 437 1.80 -69.01 -33.67
CA PRO A 437 2.81 -68.82 -32.62
C PRO A 437 2.51 -69.62 -31.34
N LEU A 438 1.24 -69.80 -30.99
CA LEU A 438 0.83 -70.61 -29.83
C LEU A 438 0.99 -72.11 -30.09
N ALA A 439 0.81 -72.54 -31.34
CA ALA A 439 1.10 -73.91 -31.76
C ALA A 439 2.60 -74.20 -31.71
N ASP A 440 3.42 -73.24 -32.15
CA ASP A 440 4.89 -73.34 -32.12
C ASP A 440 5.43 -73.35 -30.66
N ASP A 441 4.81 -72.61 -29.73
CA ASP A 441 5.13 -72.68 -28.29
C ASP A 441 4.85 -74.07 -27.66
N MET A 442 3.91 -74.82 -28.23
CA MET A 442 3.53 -76.16 -27.76
C MET A 442 4.34 -77.29 -28.41
N ASP A 443 5.13 -77.00 -29.45
CA ASP A 443 6.01 -77.96 -30.11
C ASP A 443 7.36 -78.08 -29.36
N PRO A 444 7.67 -79.22 -28.72
CA PRO A 444 8.92 -79.42 -27.98
C PRO A 444 10.17 -79.31 -28.87
N SER A 445 10.04 -79.49 -30.19
CA SER A 445 11.15 -79.37 -31.15
C SER A 445 11.53 -77.93 -31.48
N ALA A 446 10.62 -76.97 -31.23
CA ALA A 446 10.85 -75.56 -31.50
C ALA A 446 11.83 -74.92 -30.49
N GLY A 447 12.09 -75.58 -29.35
CA GLY A 447 13.09 -75.16 -28.38
C GLY A 447 12.77 -73.87 -27.62
N ILE A 448 11.49 -73.48 -27.56
CA ILE A 448 11.06 -72.24 -26.91
C ILE A 448 10.88 -72.48 -25.40
N GLU A 449 11.69 -71.80 -24.59
CA GLU A 449 11.62 -71.85 -23.13
C GLU A 449 10.29 -71.28 -22.61
N ALA A 450 9.75 -71.89 -21.54
CA ALA A 450 8.39 -71.60 -21.04
C ALA A 450 8.17 -70.13 -20.62
N GLU A 451 9.23 -69.42 -20.27
CA GLU A 451 9.17 -67.99 -19.89
C GLU A 451 8.85 -67.08 -21.08
N TYR A 452 9.21 -67.49 -22.30
CA TYR A 452 9.00 -66.73 -23.54
C TYR A 452 7.75 -67.17 -24.31
N HIS A 453 6.93 -68.07 -23.75
CA HIS A 453 5.66 -68.46 -24.36
C HIS A 453 4.75 -67.24 -24.52
N HIS A 454 4.12 -67.13 -25.67
CA HIS A 454 3.27 -66.01 -26.07
C HIS A 454 2.06 -65.84 -25.13
N LYS A 455 1.64 -66.91 -24.43
CA LYS A 455 0.62 -66.85 -23.36
C LYS A 455 1.02 -65.96 -22.16
N ASN A 456 2.31 -65.76 -21.94
CA ASN A 456 2.87 -64.95 -20.85
C ASN A 456 3.18 -63.50 -21.27
N SER A 457 3.12 -63.20 -22.57
CA SER A 457 3.35 -61.86 -23.07
C SER A 457 2.15 -60.97 -22.75
N ARG A 458 2.32 -60.04 -21.81
CA ARG A 458 1.36 -58.97 -21.50
C ARG A 458 1.35 -57.92 -22.61
N VAL A 459 0.94 -58.28 -23.82
CA VAL A 459 0.56 -57.28 -24.82
C VAL A 459 -0.85 -56.82 -24.49
N SER A 460 -0.90 -55.60 -23.97
CA SER A 460 -2.04 -54.76 -23.69
C SER A 460 -3.19 -54.92 -24.70
N PHE A 461 -4.26 -55.62 -24.30
CA PHE A 461 -5.60 -55.43 -24.86
C PHE A 461 -6.12 -54.07 -24.40
N GLY A 462 -5.61 -53.01 -25.03
CA GLY A 462 -6.19 -51.68 -24.95
C GLY A 462 -7.27 -51.54 -26.01
N TYR A 463 -8.53 -51.63 -25.58
CA TYR A 463 -9.63 -50.94 -26.25
C TYR A 463 -9.80 -49.57 -25.62
#